data_AF-A0A803K1T7-F1
#
_entry.id   AF-A0A803K1T7-F1
#
_cell.length_a   1.000
_cell.length_b   1.000
_cell.length_c   1.000
_cell.angle_alpha   90.00
_cell.angle_beta   90.00
_cell.angle_gamma   90.00
#
_symmetry.space_group_name_H-M   'P 1'
#
loop_
_entity.id
_entity.type
_entity.pdbx_description
1 polymer ?
#
loop_
_entity_poly.entity_id
_entity_poly.type
_entity_poly.pdbx_seq_one_letter_code
_entity_poly.pdbx_strand_id
1 'polypeptide(L)'
;MAKTARDLLLETLENLGEKQFKRFKGKLNDWEVPDGYRRIPRNQLEKADEDDVADLIIRSYTESYGIEVALGVLAAIGEMDPHEKLHKSWQKVAASTPPVKPGADSQRVTPTDGQHFVHRHQVALIKRVSHIDPVLDGLLGDGTLTQEEYDTVRSKGTPQERMRQLYDCVRAWGKIEKDKFYQYLLEENGPLVRDLENN
;
A
#
# COMPACT_ATOMS: atom_id res chain seq x y z
N MET A 1 -29.79 1.18 3.66
CA MET A 1 -29.15 -0.07 3.20
C MET A 1 -27.67 0.24 3.03
N ALA A 2 -26.78 -0.57 3.61
CA ALA A 2 -25.34 -0.36 3.46
C ALA A 2 -24.96 -0.73 2.03
N LYS A 3 -24.37 0.19 1.27
CA LYS A 3 -23.85 -0.10 -0.06
C LYS A 3 -22.65 -1.02 0.11
N THR A 4 -22.71 -2.22 -0.47
CA THR A 4 -21.61 -3.19 -0.44
C THR A 4 -20.62 -2.93 -1.57
N ALA A 5 -19.44 -3.56 -1.54
CA ALA A 5 -18.48 -3.42 -2.64
C ALA A 5 -19.09 -3.87 -3.98
N ARG A 6 -19.94 -4.90 -3.94
CA ARG A 6 -20.72 -5.39 -5.09
C ARG A 6 -21.63 -4.30 -5.65
N ASP A 7 -22.41 -3.63 -4.81
CA ASP A 7 -23.30 -2.52 -5.23
C ASP A 7 -22.50 -1.40 -5.90
N LEU A 8 -21.35 -1.04 -5.34
CA LEU A 8 -20.51 0.02 -5.90
C LEU A 8 -19.93 -0.36 -7.27
N LEU A 9 -19.49 -1.61 -7.43
CA LEU A 9 -19.05 -2.13 -8.72
C LEU A 9 -20.19 -2.12 -9.72
N LEU A 10 -21.37 -2.61 -9.33
CA LEU A 10 -22.55 -2.62 -10.19
C LEU A 10 -22.92 -1.21 -10.64
N GLU A 11 -23.07 -0.25 -9.72
CA GLU A 11 -23.37 1.16 -10.06
C GLU A 11 -22.32 1.77 -11.01
N THR A 12 -21.07 1.31 -10.91
CA THR A 12 -19.98 1.76 -11.78
C THR A 12 -20.08 1.13 -13.15
N LEU A 13 -20.27 -0.19 -13.22
CA LEU A 13 -20.42 -0.94 -14.47
C LEU A 13 -21.67 -0.51 -15.25
N GLU A 14 -22.78 -0.20 -14.58
CA GLU A 14 -23.98 0.37 -15.21
C GLU A 14 -23.74 1.80 -15.73
N ASN A 15 -22.75 2.51 -15.18
CA ASN A 15 -22.34 3.81 -15.70
C ASN A 15 -21.40 3.69 -16.92
N LEU A 16 -20.79 2.52 -17.13
CA LEU A 16 -19.97 2.26 -18.31
C LEU A 16 -20.89 2.01 -19.51
N GLY A 17 -20.67 2.74 -20.60
CA GLY A 17 -21.32 2.41 -21.87
C GLY A 17 -20.92 1.01 -22.37
N GLU A 18 -21.74 0.41 -23.24
CA GLU A 18 -21.52 -0.95 -23.78
C GLU A 18 -20.12 -1.15 -24.37
N LYS A 19 -19.57 -0.12 -25.01
CA LYS A 19 -18.23 -0.13 -25.60
C LYS A 19 -17.13 -0.18 -24.53
N GLN A 20 -17.32 0.57 -23.45
CA GLN A 20 -16.43 0.65 -22.30
C GLN A 20 -16.47 -0.65 -21.53
N PHE A 21 -17.67 -1.19 -21.30
CA PHE A 21 -17.87 -2.48 -20.65
C PHE A 21 -17.18 -3.61 -21.43
N LYS A 22 -17.27 -3.61 -22.77
CA LYS A 22 -16.54 -4.58 -23.60
C LYS A 22 -15.01 -4.45 -23.47
N ARG A 23 -14.47 -3.22 -23.38
CA ARG A 23 -13.03 -3.00 -23.11
C ARG A 23 -12.64 -3.42 -21.70
N PHE A 24 -13.49 -3.12 -20.71
CA PHE A 24 -13.31 -3.50 -19.32
C PHE A 24 -13.20 -5.02 -19.19
N LYS A 25 -14.12 -5.79 -19.77
CA LYS A 25 -14.06 -7.26 -19.81
C LYS A 25 -12.79 -7.79 -20.45
N GLY A 26 -12.35 -7.17 -21.56
CA GLY A 26 -11.10 -7.52 -22.22
C GLY A 26 -9.88 -7.28 -21.34
N LYS A 27 -9.81 -6.10 -20.70
CA LYS A 27 -8.69 -5.76 -19.81
C LYS A 27 -8.69 -6.53 -18.50
N LEU A 28 -9.86 -6.84 -17.95
CA LEU A 28 -10.00 -7.65 -16.74
C LEU A 28 -9.50 -9.09 -16.97
N ASN A 29 -9.71 -9.65 -18.16
CA ASN A 29 -9.15 -10.95 -18.53
C ASN A 29 -7.62 -10.91 -18.71
N ASP A 30 -7.10 -9.80 -19.20
CA ASP A 30 -5.66 -9.56 -19.42
C ASP A 30 -4.94 -9.08 -18.13
N TRP A 31 -5.69 -8.78 -17.08
CA TRP A 31 -5.15 -8.26 -15.83
C TRP A 31 -4.37 -9.36 -15.11
N GLU A 32 -3.09 -9.11 -14.85
CA GLU A 32 -2.27 -10.01 -14.04
C GLU A 32 -2.79 -10.03 -12.61
N VAL A 33 -3.15 -11.22 -12.17
CA VAL A 33 -3.64 -11.47 -10.83
C VAL A 33 -2.46 -11.96 -9.98
N PRO A 34 -2.19 -11.38 -8.81
CA PRO A 34 -1.09 -11.81 -7.93
C PRO A 34 -1.25 -13.26 -7.48
N ASP A 35 -0.10 -13.88 -7.16
CA ASP A 35 0.00 -15.27 -6.69
C ASP A 35 -1.02 -15.57 -5.59
N GLY A 36 -1.89 -16.55 -5.85
CA GLY A 36 -2.93 -17.02 -4.93
C GLY A 36 -4.36 -16.75 -5.39
N TYR A 37 -4.59 -15.84 -6.33
CA TYR A 37 -5.92 -15.56 -6.87
C TYR A 37 -6.11 -16.14 -8.27
N ARG A 38 -7.33 -16.59 -8.57
CA ARG A 38 -7.67 -17.15 -9.89
C ARG A 38 -8.21 -16.06 -10.80
N ARG A 39 -7.60 -15.94 -11.98
CA ARG A 39 -8.15 -15.16 -13.10
C ARG A 39 -9.56 -15.64 -13.47
N ILE A 40 -10.44 -14.68 -13.72
CA ILE A 40 -11.80 -14.97 -14.19
C ILE A 40 -11.70 -15.42 -15.65
N PRO A 41 -12.26 -16.59 -16.01
CA PRO A 41 -12.19 -17.09 -17.38
C PRO A 41 -12.97 -16.17 -18.32
N ARG A 42 -12.35 -15.81 -19.45
CA ARG A 42 -12.96 -14.97 -20.51
C ARG A 42 -14.37 -15.41 -20.91
N ASN A 43 -14.62 -16.71 -20.97
CA ASN A 43 -15.91 -17.26 -21.37
C ASN A 43 -17.05 -16.90 -20.40
N GLN A 44 -16.74 -16.71 -19.11
CA GLN A 44 -17.70 -16.19 -18.13
C GLN A 44 -17.91 -14.69 -18.30
N LEU A 45 -16.83 -13.92 -18.47
CA LEU A 45 -16.93 -12.48 -18.69
C LEU A 45 -17.72 -12.14 -19.96
N GLU A 46 -17.48 -12.84 -21.07
CA GLU A 46 -18.16 -12.54 -22.34
C GLU A 46 -19.68 -12.72 -22.27
N LYS A 47 -20.17 -13.70 -21.49
CA LYS A 47 -21.59 -13.97 -21.30
C LYS A 47 -22.21 -13.23 -20.11
N ALA A 48 -21.39 -12.66 -19.25
CA ALA A 48 -21.84 -11.95 -18.05
C ALA A 48 -22.28 -10.52 -18.38
N ASP A 49 -23.40 -10.16 -17.78
CA ASP A 49 -23.93 -8.80 -17.68
C ASP A 49 -23.24 -8.02 -16.54
N GLU A 50 -23.54 -6.74 -16.37
CA GLU A 50 -22.88 -5.87 -15.37
C GLU A 50 -22.95 -6.45 -13.95
N ASP A 51 -24.10 -7.01 -13.56
CA ASP A 51 -24.32 -7.63 -12.25
C ASP A 51 -23.52 -8.93 -12.08
N ASP A 52 -23.51 -9.81 -13.09
CA ASP A 52 -22.69 -11.02 -13.08
C ASP A 52 -21.19 -10.69 -13.03
N VAL A 53 -20.74 -9.65 -13.75
CA VAL A 53 -19.33 -9.22 -13.71
C VAL A 53 -18.96 -8.68 -12.34
N ALA A 54 -19.82 -7.86 -11.71
CA ALA A 54 -19.61 -7.38 -10.35
C ALA A 54 -19.52 -8.56 -9.37
N ASP A 55 -20.43 -9.53 -9.46
CA ASP A 55 -20.43 -10.70 -8.58
C ASP A 55 -19.19 -11.58 -8.80
N LEU A 56 -18.80 -11.83 -10.05
CA LEU A 56 -17.59 -12.58 -10.40
C LEU A 56 -16.32 -11.94 -9.86
N ILE A 57 -16.21 -10.61 -9.93
CA ILE A 57 -15.08 -9.88 -9.36
C ILE A 57 -15.02 -10.08 -7.85
N ILE A 58 -16.13 -9.89 -7.14
CA ILE A 58 -16.17 -10.06 -5.69
C ILE A 58 -15.93 -11.52 -5.29
N ARG A 59 -16.44 -12.48 -6.06
CA ARG A 59 -16.30 -13.91 -5.78
C ARG A 59 -14.89 -14.43 -6.05
N SER A 60 -14.21 -13.91 -7.06
CA SER A 60 -12.83 -14.30 -7.40
C SER A 60 -11.77 -13.52 -6.63
N TYR A 61 -12.03 -12.23 -6.36
CA TYR A 61 -11.04 -11.29 -5.84
C TYR A 61 -11.42 -10.70 -4.49
N THR A 62 -12.55 -11.04 -3.88
CA THR A 62 -13.10 -10.44 -2.64
C THR A 62 -13.55 -8.98 -2.77
N GLU A 63 -14.23 -8.46 -1.76
CA GLU A 63 -14.78 -7.10 -1.77
C GLU A 63 -13.73 -6.00 -1.87
N SER A 64 -12.66 -6.10 -1.07
CA SER A 64 -11.62 -5.07 -1.03
C SER A 64 -10.77 -5.08 -2.30
N TYR A 65 -10.25 -6.25 -2.66
CA TYR A 65 -9.32 -6.37 -3.77
C TYR A 65 -10.06 -6.37 -5.13
N GLY A 66 -11.31 -6.81 -5.19
CA GLY A 66 -12.17 -6.65 -6.37
C GLY A 66 -12.39 -5.19 -6.78
N ILE A 67 -12.54 -4.29 -5.81
CA ILE A 67 -12.64 -2.84 -6.08
C ILE A 67 -11.31 -2.30 -6.63
N GLU A 68 -10.17 -2.70 -6.07
CA GLU A 68 -8.85 -2.26 -6.55
C GLU A 68 -8.58 -2.73 -7.98
N VAL A 69 -8.90 -3.99 -8.29
CA VAL A 69 -8.80 -4.53 -9.65
C VAL A 69 -9.70 -3.73 -10.60
N ALA A 70 -10.96 -3.48 -10.22
CA ALA A 70 -11.86 -2.68 -11.05
C ALA A 70 -11.33 -1.26 -11.27
N LEU A 71 -10.81 -0.60 -10.24
CA LEU A 71 -10.19 0.73 -10.36
C LEU A 71 -8.98 0.70 -11.30
N GLY A 72 -8.12 -0.31 -11.21
CA GLY A 72 -6.96 -0.49 -12.09
C GLY A 72 -7.37 -0.74 -13.54
N VAL A 73 -8.38 -1.57 -13.76
CA VAL A 73 -8.93 -1.83 -15.11
C VAL A 73 -9.60 -0.59 -15.68
N LEU A 74 -10.35 0.18 -14.88
CA LEU A 74 -10.97 1.45 -15.30
C LEU A 74 -9.91 2.48 -15.70
N ALA A 75 -8.84 2.60 -14.93
CA ALA A 75 -7.71 3.46 -15.27
C ALA A 75 -7.02 2.99 -16.57
N ALA A 76 -6.89 1.68 -16.78
CA ALA A 76 -6.27 1.11 -17.97
C ALA A 76 -7.10 1.30 -19.25
N ILE A 77 -8.43 1.33 -19.15
CA ILE A 77 -9.30 1.64 -20.30
C ILE A 77 -9.42 3.15 -20.57
N GLY A 78 -8.89 3.99 -19.67
CA GLY A 78 -8.89 5.45 -19.76
C GLY A 78 -10.16 6.11 -19.24
N GLU A 79 -11.00 5.39 -18.49
CA GLU A 79 -12.28 5.89 -17.98
C GLU A 79 -12.10 6.48 -16.58
N MET A 80 -11.77 7.76 -16.50
CA MET A 80 -11.54 8.47 -15.24
C MET A 80 -12.83 8.80 -14.48
N ASP A 81 -13.93 9.12 -15.18
CA ASP A 81 -15.22 9.42 -14.54
C ASP A 81 -15.77 8.28 -13.66
N PRO A 82 -15.95 7.04 -14.18
CA PRO A 82 -16.40 5.92 -13.35
C PRO A 82 -15.34 5.51 -12.33
N HIS A 83 -14.04 5.66 -12.64
CA HIS A 83 -12.94 5.40 -11.70
C HIS A 83 -13.02 6.29 -10.45
N GLU A 84 -13.13 7.62 -10.63
CA GLU A 84 -13.22 8.55 -9.50
C GLU A 84 -14.48 8.33 -8.68
N LYS A 85 -15.60 8.03 -9.35
CA LYS A 85 -16.89 7.78 -8.67
C LYS A 85 -16.82 6.50 -7.83
N LEU A 86 -16.24 5.44 -8.36
CA LEU A 86 -16.01 4.18 -7.64
C LEU A 86 -15.07 4.41 -6.44
N HIS A 87 -13.94 5.09 -6.66
CA HIS A 87 -12.95 5.38 -5.62
C HIS A 87 -13.58 6.19 -4.47
N LYS A 88 -14.32 7.25 -4.80
CA LYS A 88 -14.96 8.12 -3.80
C LYS A 88 -16.04 7.39 -3.02
N SER A 89 -16.80 6.51 -3.67
CA SER A 89 -17.85 5.73 -3.03
C SER A 89 -17.25 4.65 -2.13
N TRP A 90 -16.18 3.99 -2.58
CA TRP A 90 -15.43 3.02 -1.80
C TRP A 90 -14.80 3.66 -0.56
N GLN A 91 -14.15 4.82 -0.70
CA GLN A 91 -13.65 5.59 0.46
C GLN A 91 -14.76 5.92 1.46
N LYS A 92 -15.95 6.25 0.99
CA LYS A 92 -17.10 6.55 1.86
C LYS A 92 -17.62 5.30 2.58
N VAL A 93 -17.62 4.14 1.92
CA VAL A 93 -18.01 2.85 2.51
C VAL A 93 -16.95 2.37 3.51
N ALA A 94 -15.67 2.47 3.17
CA ALA A 94 -14.55 2.18 4.07
C ALA A 94 -14.54 3.12 5.29
N ALA A 95 -14.90 4.39 5.12
CA ALA A 95 -15.07 5.33 6.22
C ALA A 95 -16.33 5.08 7.07
N SER A 96 -17.30 4.32 6.55
CA SER A 96 -18.54 3.95 7.26
C SER A 96 -18.44 2.61 7.98
N THR A 97 -17.39 1.83 7.75
CA THR A 97 -16.97 0.73 8.64
C THR A 97 -16.26 1.36 9.85
N PRO A 98 -16.48 0.90 11.11
CA PRO A 98 -15.95 1.59 12.28
C PRO A 98 -14.45 1.84 12.16
N PRO A 99 -14.02 3.11 12.19
CA PRO A 99 -12.63 3.47 12.04
C PRO A 99 -11.91 3.22 13.36
N VAL A 100 -10.83 2.44 13.33
CA VAL A 100 -9.68 2.83 14.14
C VAL A 100 -9.27 4.24 13.68
N LYS A 101 -9.15 5.15 14.65
CA LYS A 101 -9.57 6.55 14.53
C LYS A 101 -8.81 7.41 13.49
N PRO A 102 -9.42 8.53 13.04
CA PRO A 102 -8.92 9.41 11.98
C PRO A 102 -8.14 10.63 12.52
N GLY A 103 -7.23 11.16 11.71
CA GLY A 103 -6.61 12.48 11.86
C GLY A 103 -6.39 13.11 10.49
N ALA A 104 -7.05 14.24 10.25
CA ALA A 104 -7.18 14.94 8.98
C ALA A 104 -5.85 15.54 8.45
N ASP A 105 -5.60 15.40 7.14
CA ASP A 105 -5.49 16.52 6.20
C ASP A 105 -5.48 16.00 4.75
N SER A 106 -6.12 16.75 3.85
CA SER A 106 -6.35 16.39 2.47
C SER A 106 -5.33 17.11 1.58
N GLN A 107 -4.27 16.42 1.15
CA GLN A 107 -3.53 16.80 -0.04
C GLN A 107 -2.95 15.56 -0.73
N ARG A 108 -3.51 15.29 -1.92
CA ARG A 108 -3.05 14.39 -2.98
C ARG A 108 -1.53 14.13 -2.99
N VAL A 109 -1.13 12.95 -2.55
CA VAL A 109 -0.10 12.06 -3.15
C VAL A 109 -0.21 10.68 -2.49
N THR A 110 -0.38 9.62 -3.28
CA THR A 110 0.14 8.31 -2.87
C THR A 110 1.66 8.45 -2.76
N PRO A 111 2.26 8.09 -1.62
CA PRO A 111 3.29 7.04 -1.72
C PRO A 111 3.35 6.16 -0.47
N THR A 112 3.26 4.85 -0.68
CA THR A 112 4.00 3.81 0.05
C THR A 112 4.14 4.00 1.56
N ASP A 113 3.16 3.40 2.25
CA ASP A 113 3.23 2.93 3.62
C ASP A 113 4.62 2.38 3.95
N GLY A 114 5.31 3.01 4.91
CA GLY A 114 6.72 2.76 5.24
C GLY A 114 7.51 4.04 5.47
N GLN A 115 7.28 5.10 4.67
CA GLN A 115 8.01 6.37 4.84
C GLN A 115 7.49 7.22 6.02
N HIS A 116 6.21 7.07 6.40
CA HIS A 116 5.58 7.88 7.46
C HIS A 116 5.83 7.36 8.88
N PHE A 117 5.95 6.05 9.10
CA PHE A 117 6.17 5.49 10.44
C PHE A 117 7.53 5.93 10.99
N VAL A 118 8.57 5.76 10.19
CA VAL A 118 9.94 5.95 10.63
C VAL A 118 10.26 7.44 10.86
N HIS A 119 9.68 8.35 10.06
CA HIS A 119 9.79 9.81 10.27
C HIS A 119 8.91 10.31 11.43
N ARG A 120 7.67 9.83 11.56
CA ARG A 120 6.75 10.24 12.64
C ARG A 120 7.25 9.78 14.02
N HIS A 121 7.81 8.58 14.09
CA HIS A 121 8.35 8.01 15.31
C HIS A 121 9.87 8.21 15.44
N GLN A 122 10.49 9.02 14.57
CA GLN A 122 11.94 9.28 14.55
C GLN A 122 12.45 9.71 15.93
N VAL A 123 11.76 10.65 16.60
CA VAL A 123 12.16 11.14 17.92
C VAL A 123 12.05 10.05 18.99
N ALA A 124 11.02 9.20 18.91
CA ALA A 124 10.80 8.13 19.88
C ALA A 124 11.79 6.98 19.67
N LEU A 125 12.11 6.65 18.42
CA LEU A 125 13.14 5.69 18.03
C LEU A 125 14.52 6.18 18.44
N ILE A 126 14.89 7.42 18.13
CA ILE A 126 16.16 8.02 18.58
C ILE A 126 16.29 7.96 20.12
N LYS A 127 15.20 8.20 20.85
CA LYS A 127 15.25 8.29 22.31
C LYS A 127 15.25 6.93 23.01
N ARG A 128 14.67 5.89 22.41
CA ARG A 128 14.53 4.56 23.02
C ARG A 128 15.44 3.49 22.43
N VAL A 129 15.84 3.60 21.17
CA VAL A 129 16.80 2.68 20.56
C VAL A 129 18.18 3.00 21.11
N SER A 130 18.66 2.12 21.98
CA SER A 130 20.01 2.22 22.57
C SER A 130 21.03 1.35 21.82
N HIS A 131 20.57 0.41 21.00
CA HIS A 131 21.40 -0.56 20.28
C HIS A 131 21.21 -0.38 18.77
N ILE A 132 22.11 0.39 18.16
CA ILE A 132 22.06 0.70 16.72
C ILE A 132 23.15 -0.05 15.93
N ASP A 133 24.24 -0.43 16.57
CA ASP A 133 25.34 -1.16 15.95
C ASP A 133 24.90 -2.47 15.27
N PRO A 134 23.97 -3.29 15.81
CA PRO A 134 23.50 -4.49 15.12
C PRO A 134 22.70 -4.18 13.85
N VAL A 135 21.87 -3.13 13.91
CA VAL A 135 21.08 -2.66 12.75
C VAL A 135 22.02 -2.16 11.65
N LEU A 136 23.07 -1.40 12.02
CA LEU A 136 24.09 -0.93 11.08
C LEU A 136 24.91 -2.08 10.48
N ASP A 137 25.26 -3.08 11.28
CA ASP A 137 26.03 -4.25 10.85
C ASP A 137 25.23 -5.09 9.84
N GLY A 138 23.95 -5.35 10.13
CA GLY A 138 23.04 -6.03 9.21
C GLY A 138 22.87 -5.27 7.89
N LEU A 139 22.70 -3.96 7.94
CA LEU A 139 22.57 -3.13 6.74
C LEU A 139 23.85 -3.04 5.90
N LEU A 140 25.02 -3.02 6.54
CA LEU A 140 26.32 -3.06 5.85
C LEU A 140 26.53 -4.44 5.20
N GLY A 141 26.19 -5.51 5.91
CA GLY A 141 26.28 -6.89 5.39
C GLY A 141 25.38 -7.14 4.19
N ASP A 142 24.21 -6.51 4.15
CA ASP A 142 23.26 -6.61 3.04
C ASP A 142 23.59 -5.70 1.85
N GLY A 143 24.68 -4.92 1.93
CA GLY A 143 25.08 -3.93 0.93
C GLY A 143 24.12 -2.74 0.82
N THR A 144 23.32 -2.49 1.87
CA THR A 144 22.35 -1.40 1.93
C THR A 144 23.02 -0.09 2.35
N LEU A 145 24.03 -0.17 3.23
CA LEU A 145 24.96 0.93 3.49
C LEU A 145 26.28 0.69 2.77
N THR A 146 26.84 1.75 2.22
CA THR A 146 28.24 1.78 1.81
C THR A 146 29.12 1.83 3.06
N GLN A 147 30.34 1.28 2.98
CA GLN A 147 31.31 1.34 4.07
C GLN A 147 31.58 2.79 4.55
N GLU A 148 31.54 3.76 3.65
CA GLU A 148 31.70 5.20 3.94
C GLU A 148 30.50 5.77 4.73
N GLU A 149 29.29 5.36 4.41
CA GLU A 149 28.08 5.77 5.14
C GLU A 149 28.06 5.13 6.53
N TYR A 150 28.42 3.84 6.61
CA TYR A 150 28.55 3.13 7.87
C TYR A 150 29.58 3.81 8.79
N ASP A 151 30.75 4.17 8.27
CA ASP A 151 31.79 4.85 9.05
C ASP A 151 31.37 6.28 9.45
N THR A 152 30.69 7.01 8.55
CA THR A 152 30.14 8.34 8.83
C THR A 152 29.09 8.30 9.95
N VAL A 153 28.23 7.28 9.94
CA VAL A 153 27.24 7.05 10.99
C VAL A 153 27.95 6.61 12.27
N ARG A 154 28.85 5.63 12.22
CA ARG A 154 29.58 5.09 13.40
C ARG A 154 30.50 6.11 14.06
N SER A 155 31.03 7.07 13.30
CA SER A 155 31.86 8.18 13.79
C SER A 155 31.10 9.17 14.68
N LYS A 156 29.77 9.07 14.78
CA LYS A 156 28.99 9.86 15.76
C LYS A 156 29.15 9.30 17.17
N GLY A 157 29.35 10.21 18.13
CA GLY A 157 29.68 9.88 19.51
C GLY A 157 28.52 9.31 20.33
N THR A 158 27.26 9.59 19.95
CA THR A 158 26.09 9.09 20.68
C THR A 158 25.21 8.20 19.81
N PRO A 159 24.61 7.12 20.35
CA PRO A 159 23.65 6.27 19.62
C PRO A 159 22.49 7.06 18.98
N GLN A 160 22.10 8.17 19.61
CA GLN A 160 21.05 9.06 19.15
C GLN A 160 21.44 9.84 17.89
N GLU A 161 22.67 10.37 17.84
CA GLU A 161 23.21 11.05 16.65
C GLU A 161 23.49 10.08 15.51
N ARG A 162 23.94 8.85 15.84
CA ARG A 162 24.07 7.75 14.87
C ARG A 162 22.73 7.49 14.17
N MET A 163 21.66 7.38 14.96
CA MET A 163 20.32 7.19 14.44
C MET A 163 19.90 8.35 13.53
N ARG A 164 20.11 9.61 13.96
CA ARG A 164 19.82 10.79 13.11
C ARG A 164 20.57 10.76 11.78
N GLN A 165 21.85 10.40 11.76
CA GLN A 165 22.57 10.31 10.48
C GLN A 165 22.09 9.17 9.61
N LEU A 166 21.73 8.05 10.20
CA LEU A 166 21.15 6.94 9.45
C LEU A 166 19.86 7.39 8.75
N TYR A 167 19.03 8.19 9.41
CA TYR A 167 17.84 8.78 8.78
C TYR A 167 18.14 9.75 7.64
N ASP A 168 19.26 10.48 7.70
CA ASP A 168 19.69 11.35 6.62
C ASP A 168 20.11 10.53 5.39
N CYS A 169 20.78 9.39 5.61
CA CYS A 169 21.02 8.37 4.57
C CYS A 169 19.70 7.79 4.03
N VAL A 170 18.74 7.45 4.89
CA VAL A 170 17.41 6.92 4.50
C VAL A 170 16.66 7.88 3.56
N ARG A 171 16.93 9.19 3.61
CA ARG A 171 16.36 10.15 2.65
C ARG A 171 16.85 9.89 1.22
N ALA A 172 18.10 9.47 1.06
CA ALA A 172 18.71 9.12 -0.22
C ALA A 172 18.38 7.69 -0.68
N TRP A 173 17.81 6.85 0.19
CA TRP A 173 17.54 5.43 -0.08
C TRP A 173 16.30 5.17 -0.95
N GLY A 174 16.40 4.12 -1.77
CA GLY A 174 15.32 3.51 -2.53
C GLY A 174 14.30 2.79 -1.65
N LYS A 175 13.23 2.27 -2.27
CA LYS A 175 12.16 1.55 -1.55
C LYS A 175 12.68 0.26 -0.91
N ILE A 176 13.62 -0.44 -1.55
CA ILE A 176 14.13 -1.73 -1.11
C ILE A 176 14.97 -1.56 0.17
N GLU A 177 15.86 -0.58 0.17
CA GLU A 177 16.73 -0.26 1.30
C GLU A 177 15.93 0.19 2.54
N LYS A 178 14.83 0.93 2.32
CA LYS A 178 13.89 1.33 3.38
C LYS A 178 13.15 0.14 3.99
N ASP A 179 12.75 -0.82 3.15
CA ASP A 179 12.05 -2.03 3.60
C ASP A 179 12.97 -2.89 4.48
N LYS A 180 14.21 -3.10 4.01
CA LYS A 180 15.25 -3.78 4.80
C LYS A 180 15.51 -3.09 6.12
N PHE A 181 15.61 -1.76 6.12
CA PHE A 181 15.80 -1.00 7.34
C PHE A 181 14.67 -1.19 8.34
N TYR A 182 13.43 -1.16 7.88
CA TYR A 182 12.28 -1.45 8.73
C TYR A 182 12.33 -2.89 9.27
N GLN A 183 12.72 -3.86 8.44
CA GLN A 183 12.87 -5.25 8.85
C GLN A 183 13.94 -5.43 9.94
N TYR A 184 15.15 -4.89 9.76
CA TYR A 184 16.21 -4.94 10.78
C TYR A 184 15.80 -4.22 12.07
N LEU A 185 15.07 -3.12 11.94
CA LEU A 185 14.56 -2.36 13.07
C LEU A 185 13.44 -3.13 13.81
N LEU A 186 12.65 -3.94 13.10
CA LEU A 186 11.67 -4.86 13.68
C LEU A 186 12.33 -6.10 14.33
N GLU A 187 13.42 -6.63 13.77
CA GLU A 187 14.13 -7.75 14.36
C GLU A 187 14.87 -7.35 15.65
N GLU A 188 15.61 -6.24 15.62
CA GLU A 188 16.41 -5.80 16.76
C GLU A 188 15.58 -5.03 17.80
N ASN A 189 14.58 -4.26 17.36
CA ASN A 189 13.76 -3.40 18.22
C ASN A 189 12.26 -3.72 18.12
N GLY A 190 11.89 -4.93 17.72
CA GLY A 190 10.49 -5.37 17.55
C GLY A 190 9.50 -4.98 18.63
N PRO A 191 9.79 -5.15 19.93
CA PRO A 191 8.86 -4.71 20.98
C PRO A 191 8.69 -3.19 21.04
N LEU A 192 9.74 -2.42 20.72
CA LEU A 192 9.69 -0.96 20.63
C LEU A 192 8.92 -0.49 19.40
N VAL A 193 9.09 -1.17 18.26
CA VAL A 193 8.36 -0.88 17.02
C VAL A 193 6.87 -1.12 17.22
N ARG A 194 6.50 -2.26 17.82
CA ARG A 194 5.10 -2.59 18.14
C ARG A 194 4.47 -1.62 19.14
N ASP A 195 5.23 -1.14 20.12
CA ASP A 195 4.76 -0.11 21.07
C ASP A 195 4.50 1.23 20.36
N LEU A 196 5.35 1.59 19.40
CA LEU A 196 5.22 2.81 18.62
C LEU A 196 4.16 2.73 17.53
N GLU A 197 3.89 1.55 16.97
CA GLU A 197 2.84 1.30 15.98
C GLU A 197 1.43 1.37 16.59
N ASN A 198 1.32 1.09 17.89
CA ASN A 198 0.05 1.09 18.61
C ASN A 198 -0.28 2.42 19.30
N ASN A 199 0.46 3.51 19.02
CA ASN A 199 0.32 4.83 19.68
C ASN A 199 0.35 6.01 18.71
#